data_AF-A0A417L9Y3-F1
#
_entry.id   AF-A0A417L9Y3-F1
#
_cell.length_a   1.000
_cell.length_b   1.000
_cell.length_c   1.000
_cell.angle_alpha   90.00
_cell.angle_beta   90.00
_cell.angle_gamma   90.00
#
_symmetry.space_group_name_H-M   'P 1'
#
loop_
_entity.id
_entity.type
_entity.pdbx_description
1 polymer ?
#
loop_
_entity_poly.entity_id
_entity_poly.type
_entity_poly.pdbx_seq_one_letter_code
_entity_poly.pdbx_strand_id
1 'polypeptide(L)'
;MRELIYDNVRIQFLSEEVLRLEVRYGAYFTDRNTLWIPNRGAFEKAGKRLPESQSRSRENQGRQQSLVVREEAAQEHSRPQRFLLGDLLLVLSNPKEGLRGLQIFREGKCVYQYERVKINGKLPAPAQTPWIYPLLDVPRILLPEKNCSTSEKKKYILQWDAEDLYLLVCKKDARKLREAYVCLTGRADMLREAVLEDQKIEPCLKQPLRLLKAASDGKSEAETPANGLYTEILENTERYFQDRKKELPYLDYLEMTECQRQTNLKQMLRKPGNGSLLPMLYRNVYESWENGMPICRRLDWEYPQDKKVLLYLQEFMIGDLLVVPEKEKSEIYLPEGLWLYPWTGKVYQGKRCRKLKNQSEQLELYIRLGAVLILAEDTACVMEQNWELLTMDYYPCKECLQDGFLYEDDRETDAYKNGKYRKTYYHTSYDGNQKAYGLSISNAEGDFAGRFAGKRRILRIRCHELLGERVKQVLINGRKQTFERILKSKEAKVFGTAGAAPDSDVAELVVEHPLSECLHVDFVME
;
A
#
# COMPACT_ATOMS: atom_id res chain seq x y z
N MET A 1 -12.55 22.64 8.33
CA MET A 1 -13.66 21.89 7.70
C MET A 1 -14.74 22.85 7.17
N ARG A 2 -15.20 22.70 5.92
CA ARG A 2 -16.41 23.40 5.43
C ARG A 2 -17.61 22.49 5.69
N GLU A 3 -18.69 23.02 6.25
CA GLU A 3 -19.93 22.26 6.48
C GLU A 3 -21.14 23.01 5.95
N LEU A 4 -22.16 22.26 5.56
CA LEU A 4 -23.45 22.76 5.10
C LEU A 4 -24.56 21.96 5.79
N ILE A 5 -25.63 22.63 6.22
CA ILE A 5 -26.76 22.00 6.91
C ILE A 5 -28.05 22.30 6.16
N TYR A 6 -28.77 21.24 5.79
CA TYR A 6 -30.07 21.29 5.11
C TYR A 6 -31.07 20.43 5.88
N ASP A 7 -31.98 21.06 6.61
CA ASP A 7 -32.97 20.40 7.47
C ASP A 7 -32.34 19.33 8.38
N ASN A 8 -32.53 18.04 8.05
CA ASN A 8 -32.07 16.90 8.83
C ASN A 8 -30.72 16.35 8.36
N VAL A 9 -30.09 16.94 7.35
CA VAL A 9 -28.82 16.45 6.79
C VAL A 9 -27.72 17.49 6.98
N ARG A 10 -26.58 17.06 7.55
CA ARG A 10 -25.33 17.83 7.57
C ARG A 10 -24.34 17.21 6.59
N ILE A 11 -23.69 18.04 5.79
CA ILE A 11 -22.67 17.65 4.83
C ILE A 11 -21.34 18.27 5.27
N GLN A 12 -20.33 17.45 5.54
CA GLN A 12 -18.99 17.89 5.95
C GLN A 12 -17.95 17.42 4.92
N PHE A 13 -17.12 18.35 4.46
CA PHE A 13 -15.99 18.04 3.58
C PHE A 13 -14.76 17.77 4.44
N LEU A 14 -14.40 16.50 4.60
CA LEU A 14 -13.20 16.10 5.36
C LEU A 14 -11.93 16.31 4.52
N SER A 15 -12.01 16.04 3.21
CA SER A 15 -10.99 16.38 2.21
C SER A 15 -11.64 16.53 0.82
N GLU A 16 -10.85 16.77 -0.23
CA GLU A 16 -11.32 16.70 -1.62
C GLU A 16 -11.88 15.33 -2.02
N GLU A 17 -11.50 14.27 -1.30
CA GLU A 17 -11.81 12.88 -1.64
C GLU A 17 -12.76 12.20 -0.65
N VAL A 18 -13.07 12.85 0.48
CA VAL A 18 -13.92 12.26 1.52
C VAL A 18 -14.99 13.27 1.94
N LEU A 19 -16.23 12.92 1.62
CA LEU A 19 -17.43 13.64 2.04
C LEU A 19 -18.13 12.85 3.13
N ARG A 20 -18.56 13.52 4.19
CA ARG A 20 -19.42 12.94 5.22
C ARG A 20 -20.81 13.55 5.09
N LEU A 21 -21.82 12.70 5.04
CA LEU A 21 -23.22 13.06 5.15
C LEU A 21 -23.76 12.45 6.44
N GLU A 22 -24.38 13.27 7.26
CA GLU A 22 -24.93 12.86 8.54
C GLU A 22 -26.41 13.19 8.58
N VAL A 23 -27.20 12.26 9.08
CA VAL A 23 -28.60 12.52 9.39
C VAL A 23 -28.70 12.85 10.87
N ARG A 24 -29.50 13.87 11.19
CA ARG A 24 -29.73 14.33 12.55
C ARG A 24 -30.27 13.17 13.40
N TYR A 25 -29.62 12.91 14.53
CA TYR A 25 -30.03 11.90 15.51
C TYR A 25 -30.80 12.60 16.64
N GLY A 26 -32.12 12.54 16.61
CA GLY A 26 -32.96 13.33 17.51
C GLY A 26 -32.75 14.83 17.27
N ALA A 27 -32.13 15.53 18.22
CA ALA A 27 -31.92 16.98 18.16
C ALA A 27 -30.50 17.40 17.71
N TYR A 28 -29.58 16.46 17.44
CA TYR A 28 -28.17 16.79 17.21
C TYR A 28 -27.52 15.98 16.08
N PHE A 29 -26.41 16.50 15.54
CA PHE A 29 -25.44 15.76 14.73
C PHE A 29 -24.25 15.38 15.61
N THR A 30 -23.55 14.29 15.30
CA THR A 30 -22.45 13.83 16.16
C THR A 30 -21.07 14.19 15.59
N ASP A 31 -20.28 14.86 16.40
CA ASP A 31 -18.87 15.13 16.08
C ASP A 31 -17.91 14.19 16.84
N ARG A 32 -18.44 13.31 17.69
CA ARG A 32 -17.65 12.37 18.50
C ARG A 32 -17.04 11.26 17.65
N ASN A 33 -15.76 10.97 17.84
CA ASN A 33 -15.10 9.83 17.21
C ASN A 33 -15.84 8.53 17.54
N THR A 34 -15.85 7.60 16.59
CA THR A 34 -16.46 6.27 16.75
C THR A 34 -15.38 5.22 16.79
N LEU A 35 -15.75 3.99 17.14
CA LEU A 35 -14.84 2.85 17.07
C LEU A 35 -14.25 2.69 15.66
N TRP A 36 -15.11 2.81 14.63
CA TRP A 36 -14.72 2.66 13.22
C TRP A 36 -14.04 3.87 12.64
N ILE A 37 -14.26 5.06 13.20
CA ILE A 37 -13.74 6.32 12.68
C ILE A 37 -13.07 7.05 13.85
N PRO A 38 -11.83 6.63 14.20
CA PRO A 38 -11.19 7.01 15.45
C PRO A 38 -10.64 8.44 15.41
N ASN A 39 -10.43 9.02 14.22
CA ASN A 39 -9.96 10.39 14.07
C ASN A 39 -10.35 11.01 12.71
N ARG A 40 -11.44 11.80 12.70
CA ARG A 40 -11.90 12.50 11.48
C ARG A 40 -10.99 13.65 11.03
N GLY A 41 -10.20 14.21 11.95
CA GLY A 41 -9.27 15.30 11.67
C GLY A 41 -8.00 14.89 10.93
N ALA A 42 -7.76 13.58 10.73
CA ALA A 42 -6.61 13.08 9.99
C ALA A 42 -6.56 13.62 8.54
N PHE A 43 -7.72 13.83 7.92
CA PHE A 43 -7.84 14.38 6.57
C PHE A 43 -7.45 15.86 6.45
N GLU A 44 -7.59 16.64 7.52
CA GLU A 44 -7.18 18.05 7.53
C GLU A 44 -5.66 18.20 7.61
N LYS A 45 -4.96 17.23 8.23
CA LYS A 45 -3.49 17.23 8.40
C LYS A 45 -2.72 16.64 7.22
N ALA A 46 -3.36 15.84 6.36
CA ALA A 46 -2.75 15.20 5.20
C ALA A 46 -2.47 16.14 4.00
N GLY A 47 -2.44 17.47 4.21
CA GLY A 47 -2.05 18.45 3.19
C GLY A 47 -3.06 18.75 2.07
N LYS A 48 -4.24 18.13 2.06
CA LYS A 48 -5.31 18.39 1.07
C LYS A 48 -6.22 19.56 1.51
N ARG A 49 -5.64 20.75 1.72
CA ARG A 49 -6.41 21.94 2.10
C ARG A 49 -7.19 22.44 0.88
N LEU A 50 -8.51 22.65 1.04
CA LEU A 50 -9.30 23.43 0.09
C LEU A 50 -8.73 24.86 0.01
N PRO A 51 -8.48 25.43 -1.17
CA PRO A 51 -7.99 26.81 -1.27
C PRO A 51 -9.00 27.77 -0.63
N GLU A 52 -8.53 28.62 0.29
CA GLU A 52 -9.34 29.72 0.83
C GLU A 52 -9.54 30.77 -0.28
N SER A 53 -10.80 31.05 -0.61
CA SER A 53 -11.16 32.04 -1.63
C SER A 53 -10.77 33.45 -1.15
N GLN A 54 -9.69 34.01 -1.70
CA GLN A 54 -9.44 35.45 -1.60
C GLN A 54 -10.30 36.19 -2.64
N SER A 55 -11.15 37.07 -2.13
CA SER A 55 -11.89 38.07 -2.89
C SER A 55 -10.94 39.15 -3.41
N ARG A 56 -10.75 39.26 -4.74
CA ARG A 56 -10.60 40.53 -5.48
C ARG A 56 -10.52 40.30 -7.01
N SER A 57 -11.18 41.22 -7.69
CA SER A 57 -11.34 41.50 -9.13
C SER A 57 -10.18 41.17 -10.10
N ARG A 58 -10.56 40.57 -11.26
CA ARG A 58 -10.08 40.72 -12.67
C ARG A 58 -8.54 40.83 -12.89
N GLU A 59 -7.86 40.04 -13.74
CA GLU A 59 -8.16 39.62 -15.12
C GLU A 59 -7.18 38.51 -15.59
N ASN A 60 -7.72 37.52 -16.33
CA ASN A 60 -7.11 36.62 -17.34
C ASN A 60 -5.96 35.61 -17.07
N GLN A 61 -6.37 34.34 -17.27
CA GLN A 61 -5.75 33.23 -18.02
C GLN A 61 -4.66 32.35 -17.38
N GLY A 62 -5.15 31.25 -16.80
CA GLY A 62 -4.44 29.98 -16.56
C GLY A 62 -5.35 29.05 -15.75
N ARG A 63 -5.90 27.99 -16.37
CA ARG A 63 -6.98 27.14 -15.80
C ARG A 63 -6.46 26.29 -14.63
N GLN A 64 -6.41 26.87 -13.44
CA GLN A 64 -6.34 26.16 -12.16
C GLN A 64 -7.78 26.05 -11.63
N GLN A 65 -8.37 24.86 -11.62
CA GLN A 65 -9.72 24.62 -11.09
C GLN A 65 -9.67 24.58 -9.56
N SER A 66 -9.75 25.74 -8.92
CA SER A 66 -10.04 25.85 -7.49
C SER A 66 -11.48 25.42 -7.21
N LEU A 67 -11.73 24.75 -6.07
CA LEU A 67 -13.07 24.40 -5.59
C LEU A 67 -13.98 25.64 -5.50
N VAL A 68 -14.96 25.74 -6.38
CA VAL A 68 -16.03 26.74 -6.28
C VAL A 68 -17.34 25.99 -6.01
N VAL A 69 -17.77 25.97 -4.76
CA VAL A 69 -19.16 25.62 -4.41
C VAL A 69 -20.00 26.81 -4.86
N ARG A 70 -20.71 26.67 -5.99
CA ARG A 70 -21.73 27.63 -6.40
C ARG A 70 -23.04 27.22 -5.74
N GLU A 71 -23.53 28.06 -4.83
CA GLU A 71 -24.89 27.97 -4.31
C GLU A 71 -25.86 28.37 -5.42
N GLU A 72 -26.70 27.45 -5.89
CA GLU A 72 -27.94 27.85 -6.55
C GLU A 72 -28.92 28.24 -5.44
N ALA A 73 -29.00 29.55 -5.18
CA ALA A 73 -29.85 30.13 -4.16
C ALA A 73 -31.34 29.81 -4.42
N ALA A 74 -31.91 28.91 -3.62
CA ALA A 74 -33.33 28.88 -3.33
C ALA A 74 -33.57 28.25 -1.94
N GLN A 75 -33.89 29.08 -0.94
CA GLN A 75 -34.39 28.65 0.37
C GLN A 75 -35.84 28.13 0.26
N GLU A 76 -36.04 27.08 -0.54
CA GLU A 76 -37.26 26.27 -0.52
C GLU A 76 -36.89 24.84 -0.11
N HIS A 77 -37.12 24.53 1.17
CA HIS A 77 -36.84 23.26 1.86
C HIS A 77 -37.63 22.04 1.31
N SER A 78 -38.30 22.18 0.16
CA SER A 78 -39.06 21.16 -0.56
C SER A 78 -38.47 20.82 -1.94
N ARG A 79 -37.45 21.55 -2.40
CA ARG A 79 -36.78 21.30 -3.68
C ARG A 79 -35.51 20.47 -3.52
N PRO A 80 -35.17 19.62 -4.51
CA PRO A 80 -33.89 18.91 -4.54
C PRO A 80 -32.72 19.87 -4.40
N GLN A 81 -31.85 19.59 -3.44
CA GLN A 81 -30.63 20.37 -3.22
C GLN A 81 -29.50 19.83 -4.11
N ARG A 82 -28.76 20.71 -4.76
CA ARG A 82 -27.72 20.36 -5.73
C ARG A 82 -26.39 20.98 -5.35
N PHE A 83 -25.32 20.20 -5.41
CA PHE A 83 -23.99 20.61 -5.01
C PHE A 83 -22.94 20.15 -6.01
N LEU A 84 -22.00 21.04 -6.34
CA LEU A 84 -20.83 20.67 -7.11
C LEU A 84 -19.63 20.41 -6.19
N LEU A 85 -19.06 19.22 -6.32
CA LEU A 85 -17.80 18.80 -5.73
C LEU A 85 -16.82 18.48 -6.86
N GLY A 86 -16.05 19.47 -7.29
CA GLY A 86 -15.21 19.36 -8.47
C GLY A 86 -16.07 19.06 -9.72
N ASP A 87 -15.90 17.88 -10.31
CA ASP A 87 -16.67 17.38 -11.46
C ASP A 87 -17.89 16.51 -11.09
N LEU A 88 -18.18 16.36 -9.79
CA LEU A 88 -19.32 15.61 -9.28
C LEU A 88 -20.48 16.54 -8.91
N LEU A 89 -21.68 16.21 -9.38
CA LEU A 89 -22.93 16.85 -8.99
C LEU A 89 -23.68 15.94 -8.02
N LEU A 90 -23.70 16.32 -6.74
CA LEU A 90 -24.50 15.66 -5.71
C LEU A 90 -25.91 16.24 -5.71
N VAL A 91 -26.91 15.37 -5.74
CA VAL A 91 -28.33 15.73 -5.73
C VAL A 91 -29.00 15.05 -4.54
N LEU A 92 -29.47 15.84 -3.60
CA LEU A 92 -30.21 15.40 -2.43
C LEU A 92 -31.70 15.73 -2.64
N SER A 93 -32.52 14.69 -2.84
CA SER A 93 -33.91 14.84 -3.28
C SER A 93 -34.79 15.59 -2.27
N ASN A 94 -34.75 15.20 -1.00
CA ASN A 94 -35.50 15.85 0.08
C ASN A 94 -34.72 15.73 1.41
N PRO A 95 -33.97 16.76 1.85
CA PRO A 95 -33.18 16.72 3.08
C PRO A 95 -34.01 16.45 4.35
N LYS A 96 -35.34 16.67 4.35
CA LYS A 96 -36.21 16.31 5.48
C LYS A 96 -36.36 14.81 5.67
N GLU A 97 -36.24 14.03 4.60
CA GLU A 97 -36.31 12.56 4.60
C GLU A 97 -34.93 11.89 4.76
N GLY A 98 -33.92 12.64 5.21
CA GLY A 98 -32.55 12.13 5.38
C GLY A 98 -31.85 11.96 4.03
N LEU A 99 -31.16 10.83 3.84
CA LEU A 99 -30.37 10.55 2.62
C LEU A 99 -31.18 9.86 1.51
N ARG A 100 -32.49 9.66 1.70
CA ARG A 100 -33.33 8.99 0.71
C ARG A 100 -33.30 9.73 -0.63
N GLY A 101 -33.04 8.98 -1.71
CA GLY A 101 -32.97 9.55 -3.06
C GLY A 101 -31.72 10.39 -3.32
N LEU A 102 -30.68 10.29 -2.48
CA LEU A 102 -29.37 10.85 -2.77
C LEU A 102 -28.76 10.18 -4.01
N GLN A 103 -28.36 11.00 -4.97
CA GLN A 103 -27.66 10.57 -6.19
C GLN A 103 -26.46 11.46 -6.46
N ILE A 104 -25.44 10.91 -7.10
CA ILE A 104 -24.27 11.67 -7.54
C ILE A 104 -24.04 11.40 -9.01
N PHE A 105 -23.85 12.48 -9.76
CA PHE A 105 -23.68 12.47 -11.20
C PHE A 105 -22.31 13.00 -11.58
N ARG A 106 -21.77 12.48 -12.68
CA ARG A 106 -20.57 12.98 -13.35
C ARG A 106 -20.85 13.04 -14.83
N GLU A 107 -20.67 14.20 -15.45
CA GLU A 107 -20.93 14.40 -16.89
C GLU A 107 -22.33 13.87 -17.31
N GLY A 108 -23.34 14.09 -16.46
CA GLY A 108 -24.71 13.63 -16.70
C GLY A 108 -24.98 12.15 -16.41
N LYS A 109 -23.98 11.33 -16.09
CA LYS A 109 -24.14 9.91 -15.73
C LYS A 109 -24.19 9.73 -14.22
N CYS A 110 -25.16 8.98 -13.71
CA CYS A 110 -25.20 8.60 -12.30
C CYS A 110 -24.01 7.69 -11.96
N VAL A 111 -23.17 8.10 -11.02
CA VAL A 111 -21.99 7.35 -10.55
C VAL A 111 -22.18 6.78 -9.15
N TYR A 112 -23.22 7.22 -8.42
CA TYR A 112 -23.62 6.67 -7.14
C TYR A 112 -25.10 6.96 -6.88
N GLN A 113 -25.80 5.97 -6.35
CA GLN A 113 -27.15 6.11 -5.84
C GLN A 113 -27.18 5.53 -4.42
N TYR A 114 -27.75 6.30 -3.50
CA TYR A 114 -27.85 5.87 -2.12
C TYR A 114 -28.84 4.71 -1.98
N GLU A 115 -28.35 3.64 -1.37
CA GLU A 115 -29.14 2.51 -0.94
C GLU A 115 -28.86 2.26 0.54
N ARG A 116 -29.94 2.10 1.32
CA ARG A 116 -29.82 1.80 2.74
C ARG A 116 -29.41 0.33 2.90
N VAL A 117 -28.13 0.08 3.13
CA VAL A 117 -27.60 -1.25 3.44
C VAL A 117 -27.31 -1.39 4.94
N LYS A 118 -27.44 -2.61 5.47
CA LYS A 118 -27.44 -2.83 6.93
C LYS A 118 -26.07 -2.76 7.62
N ILE A 119 -24.98 -2.76 6.87
CA ILE A 119 -23.57 -2.49 7.24
C ILE A 119 -22.76 -2.62 5.94
N ASN A 120 -21.73 -1.81 5.74
CA ASN A 120 -20.72 -2.08 4.73
C ASN A 120 -19.31 -1.75 5.23
N GLY A 121 -18.36 -2.65 4.99
CA GLY A 121 -16.94 -2.44 5.31
C GLY A 121 -15.99 -3.27 4.45
N LYS A 122 -16.55 -4.17 3.62
CA LYS A 122 -15.79 -4.97 2.66
C LYS A 122 -15.40 -4.11 1.48
N LEU A 123 -14.11 -4.07 1.18
CA LEU A 123 -13.60 -3.42 -0.02
C LEU A 123 -13.85 -4.31 -1.25
N PRO A 124 -14.19 -3.72 -2.41
CA PRO A 124 -14.35 -4.46 -3.65
C PRO A 124 -12.99 -4.97 -4.16
N ALA A 125 -13.01 -5.93 -5.09
CA ALA A 125 -11.82 -6.28 -5.83
C ALA A 125 -11.27 -5.04 -6.58
N PRO A 126 -9.95 -4.90 -6.79
CA PRO A 126 -9.36 -3.69 -7.38
C PRO A 126 -10.00 -3.26 -8.70
N ALA A 127 -10.26 -4.22 -9.59
CA ALA A 127 -10.91 -3.99 -10.89
C ALA A 127 -12.39 -3.58 -10.79
N GLN A 128 -13.04 -3.80 -9.63
CA GLN A 128 -14.42 -3.45 -9.34
C GLN A 128 -14.54 -2.17 -8.51
N THR A 129 -13.43 -1.45 -8.27
CA THR A 129 -13.45 -0.21 -7.51
C THR A 129 -14.43 0.78 -8.14
N PRO A 130 -15.43 1.29 -7.39
CA PRO A 130 -16.41 2.21 -7.93
C PRO A 130 -15.83 3.62 -8.09
N TRP A 131 -16.60 4.51 -8.71
CA TRP A 131 -16.30 5.94 -8.71
C TRP A 131 -16.37 6.53 -7.30
N ILE A 132 -17.39 6.11 -6.55
CA ILE A 132 -17.64 6.52 -5.18
C ILE A 132 -17.89 5.26 -4.36
N TYR A 133 -17.13 5.07 -3.29
CA TYR A 133 -17.36 3.99 -2.34
C TYR A 133 -18.07 4.55 -1.10
N PRO A 134 -19.29 4.06 -0.79
CA PRO A 134 -19.97 4.42 0.44
C PRO A 134 -19.38 3.63 1.62
N LEU A 135 -19.13 4.28 2.75
CA LEU A 135 -18.81 3.66 4.03
C LEU A 135 -19.80 4.15 5.08
N LEU A 136 -20.58 3.26 5.66
CA LEU A 136 -21.57 3.56 6.69
C LEU A 136 -20.95 3.42 8.07
N ASP A 137 -21.18 4.40 8.94
CA ASP A 137 -20.80 4.35 10.35
C ASP A 137 -21.99 3.82 11.17
N VAL A 138 -22.44 2.61 10.81
CA VAL A 138 -23.63 1.94 11.36
C VAL A 138 -23.28 0.49 11.71
N PRO A 139 -23.54 0.04 12.97
CA PRO A 139 -23.97 0.86 14.09
C PRO A 139 -22.91 1.88 14.45
N ARG A 140 -23.33 3.09 14.81
CA ARG A 140 -22.41 4.08 15.34
C ARG A 140 -22.02 3.66 16.75
N ILE A 141 -20.75 3.31 16.95
CA ILE A 141 -20.23 2.87 18.25
C ILE A 141 -19.45 4.02 18.89
N LEU A 142 -20.04 4.70 19.88
CA LEU A 142 -19.38 5.79 20.58
C LEU A 142 -18.57 5.27 21.77
N LEU A 143 -17.30 5.67 21.81
CA LEU A 143 -16.40 5.38 22.92
C LEU A 143 -16.75 6.25 24.15
N PRO A 144 -16.60 5.75 25.39
CA PRO A 144 -16.75 6.55 26.60
C PRO A 144 -15.78 7.75 26.64
N GLU A 145 -16.20 8.87 27.24
CA GLU A 145 -15.46 10.16 27.21
C GLU A 145 -14.15 10.17 28.03
N LYS A 146 -13.84 9.14 28.82
CA LYS A 146 -12.60 9.04 29.61
C LYS A 146 -11.97 7.66 29.41
N ASN A 147 -10.66 7.64 29.16
CA ASN A 147 -9.79 6.47 29.00
C ASN A 147 -10.22 5.29 29.88
N CYS A 148 -10.23 4.09 29.29
CA CYS A 148 -10.69 2.83 29.88
C CYS A 148 -10.10 2.59 31.29
N SER A 149 -10.84 3.04 32.31
CA SER A 149 -10.65 2.65 33.71
C SER A 149 -10.97 1.17 33.88
N THR A 150 -10.22 0.47 34.72
CA THR A 150 -10.48 -0.91 35.17
C THR A 150 -11.71 -1.05 36.06
N SER A 151 -12.39 0.05 36.40
CA SER A 151 -13.63 0.05 37.18
C SER A 151 -14.86 -0.13 36.29
N GLU A 152 -15.69 -1.10 36.66
CA GLU A 152 -16.92 -1.57 36.01
C GLU A 152 -17.78 -0.51 35.29
N LYS A 153 -18.19 -0.85 34.06
CA LYS A 153 -19.40 -0.39 33.34
C LYS A 153 -19.49 1.09 32.95
N LYS A 154 -18.60 1.57 32.07
CA LYS A 154 -18.99 2.60 31.09
C LYS A 154 -19.30 1.93 29.75
N LYS A 155 -20.59 1.76 29.46
CA LYS A 155 -21.10 1.07 28.28
C LYS A 155 -20.82 1.91 27.02
N TYR A 156 -20.34 1.26 25.97
CA TYR A 156 -20.37 1.80 24.61
C TYR A 156 -21.81 2.19 24.27
N ILE A 157 -21.99 3.31 23.58
CA ILE A 157 -23.32 3.69 23.06
C ILE A 157 -23.40 3.16 21.64
N LEU A 158 -24.33 2.25 21.40
CA LEU A 158 -24.63 1.69 20.09
C LEU A 158 -25.83 2.44 19.50
N GLN A 159 -25.67 3.01 18.31
CA GLN A 159 -26.77 3.63 17.57
C GLN A 159 -26.96 2.90 16.23
N TRP A 160 -27.96 2.03 16.19
CA TRP A 160 -28.28 1.15 15.06
C TRP A 160 -29.03 1.83 13.92
N ASP A 161 -29.64 2.97 14.23
CA ASP A 161 -30.48 3.79 13.36
C ASP A 161 -29.78 5.08 12.92
N ALA A 162 -28.51 5.27 13.27
CA ALA A 162 -27.68 6.31 12.66
C ALA A 162 -27.60 6.07 11.14
N GLU A 163 -27.60 7.13 10.35
CA GLU A 163 -27.52 7.07 8.88
C GLU A 163 -26.30 7.85 8.36
N ASP A 164 -25.22 7.86 9.15
CA ASP A 164 -23.96 8.51 8.75
C ASP A 164 -23.31 7.75 7.60
N LEU A 165 -23.00 8.50 6.55
CA LEU A 165 -22.46 8.01 5.31
C LEU A 165 -21.20 8.79 4.94
N TYR A 166 -20.11 8.07 4.74
CA TYR A 166 -18.88 8.60 4.19
C TYR A 166 -18.81 8.17 2.73
N LEU A 167 -18.59 9.13 1.85
CA LEU A 167 -18.42 8.91 0.43
C LEU A 167 -16.96 9.13 0.09
N LEU A 168 -16.26 8.04 -0.23
CA LEU A 168 -14.87 8.07 -0.70
C LEU A 168 -14.87 8.22 -2.22
N VAL A 169 -14.31 9.31 -2.73
CA VAL A 169 -14.21 9.60 -4.17
C VAL A 169 -12.98 8.89 -4.75
N CYS A 170 -13.17 7.62 -5.14
CA CYS A 170 -12.08 6.74 -5.56
C CYS A 170 -11.75 6.86 -7.05
N LYS A 171 -12.69 7.30 -7.89
CA LYS A 171 -12.51 7.41 -9.36
C LYS A 171 -12.06 6.11 -10.04
N LYS A 172 -12.56 4.96 -9.57
CA LYS A 172 -12.14 3.60 -9.99
C LYS A 172 -10.69 3.23 -9.66
N ASP A 173 -10.03 3.99 -8.81
CA ASP A 173 -8.66 3.73 -8.36
C ASP A 173 -8.67 3.02 -7.00
N ALA A 174 -8.30 1.74 -7.01
CA ALA A 174 -8.26 0.89 -5.82
C ALA A 174 -7.26 1.39 -4.76
N ARG A 175 -6.16 2.03 -5.18
CA ARG A 175 -5.14 2.57 -4.28
C ARG A 175 -5.69 3.79 -3.55
N LYS A 176 -6.39 4.69 -4.25
CA LYS A 176 -7.07 5.84 -3.63
C LYS A 176 -8.17 5.41 -2.68
N LEU A 177 -8.98 4.42 -3.06
CA LEU A 177 -9.98 3.84 -2.16
C LEU A 177 -9.30 3.36 -0.87
N ARG A 178 -8.23 2.58 -0.99
CA ARG A 178 -7.53 2.02 0.17
C ARG A 178 -6.90 3.10 1.06
N GLU A 179 -6.25 4.09 0.46
CA GLU A 179 -5.65 5.23 1.18
C GLU A 179 -6.72 6.01 1.96
N ALA A 180 -7.81 6.38 1.28
CA ALA A 180 -8.90 7.12 1.90
C ALA A 180 -9.60 6.29 3.00
N TYR A 181 -9.78 4.99 2.75
CA TYR A 181 -10.37 4.08 3.73
C TYR A 181 -9.53 4.02 5.01
N VAL A 182 -8.23 3.71 4.90
CA VAL A 182 -7.34 3.56 6.08
C VAL A 182 -7.12 4.89 6.79
N CYS A 183 -7.07 6.01 6.06
CA CYS A 183 -7.04 7.34 6.68
C CYS A 183 -8.29 7.60 7.53
N LEU A 184 -9.46 7.13 7.07
CA LEU A 184 -10.74 7.30 7.78
C LEU A 184 -10.88 6.36 8.96
N THR A 185 -10.53 5.08 8.78
CA THR A 185 -10.75 4.05 9.79
C THR A 185 -9.59 3.86 10.76
N GLY A 186 -8.48 4.53 10.51
CA GLY A 186 -7.24 4.38 11.27
C GLY A 186 -6.24 3.44 10.59
N ARG A 187 -4.95 3.71 10.83
CA ARG A 187 -3.81 2.95 10.31
C ARG A 187 -3.47 1.79 11.24
N ALA A 188 -3.15 0.63 10.66
CA ALA A 188 -2.60 -0.50 11.42
C ALA A 188 -1.12 -0.25 11.72
N ASP A 189 -0.71 -0.37 12.97
CA ASP A 189 0.67 -0.14 13.39
C ASP A 189 1.67 -0.98 12.59
N MET A 190 2.83 -0.39 12.31
CA MET A 190 3.95 -1.12 11.74
C MET A 190 4.46 -2.20 12.69
N LEU A 191 5.04 -3.24 12.10
CA LEU A 191 5.65 -4.35 12.82
C LEU A 191 6.88 -3.86 13.60
N ARG A 192 6.88 -4.07 14.92
CA ARG A 192 7.96 -3.69 15.84
C ARG A 192 8.98 -4.83 16.03
N GLU A 193 10.18 -4.47 16.45
CA GLU A 193 11.30 -5.38 16.77
C GLU A 193 10.90 -6.50 17.76
N ALA A 194 10.13 -6.19 18.80
CA ALA A 194 9.64 -7.18 19.77
C ALA A 194 8.70 -8.25 19.16
N VAL A 195 8.15 -8.00 17.97
CA VAL A 195 7.30 -8.97 17.23
C VAL A 195 8.17 -9.90 16.36
N LEU A 196 9.42 -9.52 16.09
CA LEU A 196 10.39 -10.27 15.26
C LEU A 196 11.30 -11.21 16.10
N GLU A 197 11.35 -11.04 17.42
CA GLU A 197 12.17 -11.82 18.38
C GLU A 197 11.77 -13.29 18.51
N ASP A 198 10.47 -13.56 18.44
CA ASP A 198 9.95 -14.89 18.66
C ASP A 198 9.97 -15.61 17.30
N GLN A 199 10.06 -16.95 17.24
CA GLN A 199 10.10 -17.75 16.00
C GLN A 199 8.74 -17.74 15.25
N LYS A 200 8.15 -16.55 15.14
CA LYS A 200 6.76 -16.18 15.01
C LYS A 200 6.61 -15.08 13.94
N ILE A 201 7.35 -15.23 12.83
CA ILE A 201 6.84 -14.71 11.54
C ILE A 201 5.42 -15.26 11.28
N GLU A 202 5.08 -16.44 11.84
CA GLU A 202 3.76 -17.05 11.75
C GLU A 202 2.60 -16.19 12.31
N PRO A 203 2.59 -15.71 13.57
CA PRO A 203 1.61 -14.75 14.08
C PRO A 203 1.45 -13.46 13.26
N CYS A 204 2.54 -12.92 12.72
CA CYS A 204 2.52 -11.72 11.87
C CYS A 204 1.78 -11.98 10.56
N LEU A 205 1.85 -13.22 10.08
CA LEU A 205 1.03 -13.70 8.98
C LEU A 205 -0.34 -14.18 9.48
N LYS A 206 -0.58 -14.51 10.77
CA LYS A 206 -1.79 -15.22 11.26
C LYS A 206 -3.06 -14.41 11.22
N GLN A 207 -2.96 -13.10 11.45
CA GLN A 207 -4.10 -12.21 11.34
C GLN A 207 -4.61 -12.18 9.88
N PRO A 208 -3.72 -12.02 8.89
CA PRO A 208 -4.02 -12.41 7.52
C PRO A 208 -4.36 -13.89 7.30
N LEU A 209 -3.80 -14.84 8.08
CA LEU A 209 -3.97 -16.30 7.87
C LEU A 209 -5.38 -16.78 8.08
N ARG A 210 -6.03 -16.23 9.09
CA ARG A 210 -7.43 -16.50 9.39
C ARG A 210 -8.41 -15.97 8.35
N LEU A 211 -8.12 -14.82 7.73
CA LEU A 211 -9.04 -14.15 6.81
C LEU A 211 -9.19 -14.90 5.46
N LEU A 212 -8.13 -15.60 5.05
CA LEU A 212 -8.09 -16.37 3.80
C LEU A 212 -8.69 -17.76 3.84
N LYS A 213 -8.72 -18.38 5.02
CA LYS A 213 -9.39 -19.66 5.22
C LYS A 213 -10.89 -19.54 4.97
N ALA A 214 -11.49 -18.42 5.38
CA ALA A 214 -12.89 -18.12 5.14
C ALA A 214 -13.23 -17.93 3.65
N ALA A 215 -12.29 -17.42 2.84
CA ALA A 215 -12.49 -17.23 1.39
C ALA A 215 -12.32 -18.53 0.56
N SER A 216 -11.50 -19.48 1.03
CA SER A 216 -11.21 -20.74 0.33
C SER A 216 -12.27 -21.82 0.51
N ASP A 217 -13.03 -21.79 1.61
CA ASP A 217 -13.95 -22.88 1.97
C ASP A 217 -15.30 -22.82 1.23
N GLY A 218 -15.49 -21.90 0.28
CA GLY A 218 -16.72 -21.78 -0.51
C GLY A 218 -17.98 -21.52 0.33
N LYS A 219 -17.81 -21.23 1.63
CA LYS A 219 -18.89 -20.81 2.52
C LYS A 219 -19.31 -19.40 2.13
N SER A 220 -20.61 -19.16 2.02
CA SER A 220 -21.16 -17.85 1.72
C SER A 220 -20.54 -16.78 2.63
N GLU A 221 -20.36 -15.57 2.10
CA GLU A 221 -19.74 -14.37 2.71
C GLU A 221 -20.20 -13.97 4.13
N ALA A 222 -21.14 -14.69 4.75
CA ALA A 222 -21.63 -14.50 6.11
C ALA A 222 -20.62 -14.87 7.23
N GLU A 223 -19.51 -15.54 6.93
CA GLU A 223 -18.58 -16.09 7.95
C GLU A 223 -17.11 -15.63 7.81
N THR A 224 -16.82 -14.41 7.33
CA THR A 224 -15.46 -13.85 7.48
C THR A 224 -15.14 -13.60 8.97
N PRO A 225 -13.89 -13.64 9.45
CA PRO A 225 -13.56 -13.28 10.83
C PRO A 225 -13.99 -11.86 11.22
N ALA A 226 -14.07 -10.94 10.26
CA ALA A 226 -14.75 -9.67 10.47
C ALA A 226 -16.23 -9.91 10.77
N ASN A 227 -16.98 -10.65 9.93
CA ASN A 227 -18.38 -11.02 10.20
C ASN A 227 -18.57 -11.87 11.46
N GLY A 228 -17.67 -12.79 11.81
CA GLY A 228 -17.71 -13.58 13.05
C GLY A 228 -17.39 -12.74 14.28
N LEU A 229 -16.48 -11.76 14.16
CA LEU A 229 -16.22 -10.73 15.17
C LEU A 229 -17.43 -9.79 15.31
N TYR A 230 -18.08 -9.43 14.20
CA TYR A 230 -19.32 -8.66 14.20
C TYR A 230 -20.43 -9.46 14.87
N THR A 231 -20.60 -10.75 14.55
CA THR A 231 -21.56 -11.65 15.20
C THR A 231 -21.23 -11.81 16.69
N GLU A 232 -19.96 -11.92 17.08
CA GLU A 232 -19.52 -12.00 18.47
C GLU A 232 -19.76 -10.68 19.24
N ILE A 233 -19.52 -9.52 18.61
CA ILE A 233 -19.86 -8.19 19.15
C ILE A 233 -21.38 -8.01 19.24
N LEU A 234 -22.13 -8.51 18.26
CA LEU A 234 -23.60 -8.48 18.17
C LEU A 234 -24.27 -9.39 19.21
N GLU A 235 -23.72 -10.58 19.45
CA GLU A 235 -24.28 -11.60 20.34
C GLU A 235 -23.81 -11.45 21.79
N ASN A 236 -22.58 -10.98 22.03
CA ASN A 236 -21.96 -10.89 23.37
C ASN A 236 -21.04 -9.67 23.54
N THR A 237 -21.61 -8.47 23.36
CA THR A 237 -20.90 -7.19 23.44
C THR A 237 -20.08 -7.01 24.73
N GLU A 238 -20.58 -7.45 25.89
CA GLU A 238 -19.88 -7.28 27.18
C GLU A 238 -18.61 -8.16 27.31
N ARG A 239 -18.55 -9.31 26.64
CA ARG A 239 -17.41 -10.25 26.71
C ARG A 239 -16.21 -9.79 25.87
N TYR A 240 -16.48 -9.28 24.66
CA TYR A 240 -15.45 -8.79 23.74
C TYR A 240 -14.61 -7.64 24.36
N PHE A 241 -15.26 -6.72 25.06
CA PHE A 241 -14.60 -5.55 25.66
C PHE A 241 -13.97 -5.81 27.04
N GLN A 242 -14.21 -6.96 27.67
CA GLN A 242 -13.57 -7.38 28.92
C GLN A 242 -12.19 -7.98 28.69
N ASP A 243 -11.98 -8.68 27.57
CA ASP A 243 -10.69 -9.24 27.16
C ASP A 243 -9.77 -8.16 26.55
N ARG A 244 -9.30 -7.22 27.38
CA ARG A 244 -8.24 -6.28 26.98
C ARG A 244 -6.92 -7.02 26.71
N LYS A 245 -6.71 -7.41 25.45
CA LYS A 245 -5.40 -7.56 24.78
C LYS A 245 -5.48 -7.88 23.27
N LYS A 246 -6.67 -7.90 22.66
CA LYS A 246 -6.81 -8.12 21.22
C LYS A 246 -7.13 -6.82 20.52
N GLU A 247 -6.14 -6.34 19.78
CA GLU A 247 -6.20 -5.24 18.83
C GLU A 247 -7.44 -5.37 17.93
N LEU A 248 -8.09 -4.25 17.64
CA LEU A 248 -9.22 -4.14 16.73
C LEU A 248 -8.86 -4.82 15.38
N PRO A 249 -9.59 -5.87 14.94
CA PRO A 249 -9.34 -6.54 13.68
C PRO A 249 -9.93 -5.69 12.55
N TYR A 250 -9.21 -4.70 12.06
CA TYR A 250 -9.66 -3.92 10.91
C TYR A 250 -9.04 -4.44 9.63
N LEU A 251 -9.94 -4.81 8.71
CA LEU A 251 -9.81 -5.00 7.26
C LEU A 251 -8.81 -6.00 6.70
N ASP A 252 -9.35 -7.13 6.23
CA ASP A 252 -8.90 -7.91 5.06
C ASP A 252 -7.51 -7.54 4.54
N TYR A 253 -6.54 -7.99 5.33
CA TYR A 253 -5.13 -7.95 5.06
C TYR A 253 -4.72 -9.32 4.55
N LEU A 254 -4.11 -9.30 3.36
CA LEU A 254 -3.64 -10.41 2.54
C LEU A 254 -4.76 -11.32 2.03
N GLU A 255 -4.75 -11.57 0.73
CA GLU A 255 -5.36 -12.76 0.15
C GLU A 255 -4.26 -13.65 -0.46
N MET A 256 -3.75 -14.62 0.32
CA MET A 256 -2.86 -15.73 -0.03
C MET A 256 -3.22 -16.93 0.87
N THR A 257 -3.50 -18.14 0.40
CA THR A 257 -3.98 -19.21 1.32
C THR A 257 -2.97 -19.57 2.43
N GLU A 258 -3.42 -20.24 3.50
CA GLU A 258 -2.59 -20.55 4.68
C GLU A 258 -1.36 -21.43 4.36
N CYS A 259 -1.53 -22.39 3.45
CA CYS A 259 -0.49 -23.29 2.97
C CYS A 259 0.61 -22.56 2.16
N GLN A 260 0.23 -21.52 1.41
CA GLN A 260 1.15 -20.79 0.51
C GLN A 260 2.08 -19.82 1.23
N ARG A 261 1.74 -19.43 2.47
CA ARG A 261 2.45 -18.44 3.28
C ARG A 261 3.62 -18.98 4.08
N GLN A 262 3.48 -20.17 4.67
CA GLN A 262 4.55 -20.73 5.50
C GLN A 262 5.72 -21.25 4.67
N THR A 263 5.45 -21.74 3.47
CA THR A 263 6.47 -22.42 2.64
C THR A 263 7.33 -21.43 1.85
N ASN A 264 6.75 -20.37 1.26
CA ASN A 264 7.47 -19.54 0.29
C ASN A 264 8.16 -18.33 0.90
N LEU A 265 7.54 -17.64 1.87
CA LEU A 265 8.19 -16.50 2.53
C LEU A 265 9.40 -16.95 3.35
N LYS A 266 9.31 -18.05 4.12
CA LYS A 266 10.44 -18.61 4.87
C LYS A 266 11.59 -19.02 3.94
N GLN A 267 11.30 -19.60 2.78
CA GLN A 267 12.30 -19.97 1.78
C GLN A 267 12.93 -18.76 1.07
N MET A 268 12.18 -17.67 0.86
CA MET A 268 12.70 -16.42 0.31
C MET A 268 13.54 -15.63 1.32
N LEU A 269 13.15 -15.68 2.61
CA LEU A 269 13.76 -14.87 3.68
C LEU A 269 14.92 -15.53 4.40
N ARG A 270 15.07 -16.86 4.36
CA ARG A 270 16.03 -17.59 5.19
C ARG A 270 16.67 -18.77 4.47
N LYS A 271 17.13 -18.58 3.22
CA LYS A 271 18.08 -19.53 2.62
C LYS A 271 19.49 -19.08 2.99
N PRO A 272 20.25 -19.87 3.79
CA PRO A 272 21.59 -19.50 4.19
C PRO A 272 22.45 -19.09 2.99
N GLY A 273 22.97 -17.86 3.04
CA GLY A 273 23.82 -17.26 2.02
C GLY A 273 23.10 -16.49 0.91
N ASN A 274 21.77 -16.39 0.91
CA ASN A 274 21.05 -15.35 0.17
C ASN A 274 20.98 -14.09 1.02
N GLY A 275 21.20 -12.92 0.42
CA GLY A 275 20.89 -11.63 1.01
C GLY A 275 19.43 -11.52 1.42
N SER A 276 19.24 -10.81 2.53
CA SER A 276 17.95 -10.53 3.14
C SER A 276 17.17 -9.51 2.32
N LEU A 277 15.97 -9.89 1.88
CA LEU A 277 14.98 -9.01 1.23
C LEU A 277 14.24 -8.12 2.23
N LEU A 278 14.66 -8.09 3.49
CA LEU A 278 14.02 -7.32 4.54
C LEU A 278 13.91 -5.81 4.21
N PRO A 279 14.93 -5.12 3.63
CA PRO A 279 14.77 -3.70 3.28
C PRO A 279 13.57 -3.43 2.36
N MET A 280 13.36 -4.30 1.37
CA MET A 280 12.21 -4.21 0.46
C MET A 280 10.88 -4.51 1.16
N LEU A 281 10.85 -5.55 1.99
CA LEU A 281 9.64 -5.88 2.74
C LEU A 281 9.27 -4.79 3.74
N TYR A 282 10.26 -4.17 4.37
CA TYR A 282 10.05 -3.12 5.35
C TYR A 282 9.48 -1.85 4.71
N ARG A 283 9.92 -1.52 3.50
CA ARG A 283 9.26 -0.52 2.65
C ARG A 283 7.79 -0.86 2.41
N ASN A 284 7.47 -2.10 2.05
CA ASN A 284 6.08 -2.51 1.81
C ASN A 284 5.21 -2.46 3.09
N VAL A 285 5.79 -2.77 4.25
CA VAL A 285 5.13 -2.62 5.57
C VAL A 285 4.81 -1.15 5.82
N TYR A 286 5.78 -0.27 5.57
CA TYR A 286 5.57 1.17 5.68
C TYR A 286 4.48 1.68 4.74
N GLU A 287 4.48 1.28 3.46
CA GLU A 287 3.41 1.63 2.52
C GLU A 287 2.05 1.11 3.01
N SER A 288 2.01 -0.10 3.58
CA SER A 288 0.80 -0.65 4.19
C SER A 288 0.29 0.21 5.35
N TRP A 289 1.16 0.66 6.24
CA TRP A 289 0.78 1.58 7.32
C TRP A 289 0.33 2.95 6.79
N GLU A 290 1.08 3.53 5.84
CA GLU A 290 0.85 4.89 5.35
C GLU A 290 -0.45 5.00 4.56
N ASN A 291 -0.72 4.06 3.64
CA ASN A 291 -1.81 4.15 2.67
C ASN A 291 -2.61 2.85 2.49
N GLY A 292 -2.39 1.83 3.33
CA GLY A 292 -3.15 0.58 3.32
C GLY A 292 -2.77 -0.40 2.21
N MET A 293 -1.68 -0.18 1.48
CA MET A 293 -1.23 -1.08 0.43
C MET A 293 -1.00 -2.51 0.95
N PRO A 294 -1.34 -3.57 0.19
CA PRO A 294 -0.94 -4.93 0.56
C PRO A 294 0.59 -5.09 0.52
N ILE A 295 1.15 -5.76 1.53
CA ILE A 295 2.60 -6.07 1.57
C ILE A 295 2.99 -7.01 0.43
N CYS A 296 2.17 -8.05 0.22
CA CYS A 296 2.20 -8.93 -0.95
C CYS A 296 1.00 -8.58 -1.82
N ARG A 297 1.24 -8.25 -3.09
CA ARG A 297 0.21 -7.69 -3.97
C ARG A 297 -0.19 -8.71 -5.02
N ARG A 298 -1.45 -9.13 -5.02
CA ARG A 298 -1.98 -9.99 -6.10
C ARG A 298 -1.79 -9.33 -7.46
N LEU A 299 -1.77 -10.14 -8.52
CA LEU A 299 -1.56 -9.61 -9.87
C LEU A 299 -2.67 -8.63 -10.31
N ASP A 300 -3.92 -8.79 -9.85
CA ASP A 300 -5.01 -7.84 -10.13
C ASP A 300 -4.87 -6.51 -9.38
N TRP A 301 -4.03 -6.46 -8.36
CA TRP A 301 -3.67 -5.23 -7.68
C TRP A 301 -2.63 -4.42 -8.45
N GLU A 302 -1.59 -5.11 -8.94
CA GLU A 302 -0.51 -4.47 -9.71
C GLU A 302 -0.89 -4.18 -11.16
N TYR A 303 -1.74 -5.03 -11.75
CA TYR A 303 -2.16 -4.94 -13.14
C TYR A 303 -3.70 -4.92 -13.25
N PRO A 304 -4.40 -3.91 -12.67
CA PRO A 304 -5.86 -3.89 -12.57
C PRO A 304 -6.59 -3.81 -13.93
N GLN A 305 -5.90 -3.39 -14.99
CA GLN A 305 -6.44 -3.35 -16.35
C GLN A 305 -6.28 -4.66 -17.11
N ASP A 306 -5.42 -5.56 -16.63
CA ASP A 306 -5.18 -6.85 -17.26
C ASP A 306 -6.17 -7.88 -16.72
N LYS A 307 -7.30 -8.06 -17.41
CA LYS A 307 -8.35 -8.99 -16.98
C LYS A 307 -7.86 -10.44 -16.85
N LYS A 308 -6.77 -10.82 -17.53
CA LYS A 308 -6.28 -12.20 -17.52
C LYS A 308 -5.72 -12.59 -16.15
N VAL A 309 -5.20 -11.63 -15.39
CA VAL A 309 -4.66 -11.88 -14.05
C VAL A 309 -5.72 -12.39 -13.07
N LEU A 310 -7.01 -12.15 -13.34
CA LEU A 310 -8.12 -12.68 -12.54
C LEU A 310 -8.23 -14.22 -12.59
N LEU A 311 -7.58 -14.86 -13.56
CA LEU A 311 -7.48 -16.32 -13.66
C LEU A 311 -6.29 -16.89 -12.88
N TYR A 312 -5.37 -16.03 -12.41
CA TYR A 312 -4.10 -16.37 -11.78
C TYR A 312 -3.99 -15.67 -10.42
N LEU A 313 -4.97 -15.93 -9.54
CA LEU A 313 -5.11 -15.27 -8.25
C LEU A 313 -4.15 -15.77 -7.16
N GLN A 314 -3.39 -16.83 -7.45
CA GLN A 314 -2.49 -17.44 -6.47
C GLN A 314 -1.07 -16.87 -6.57
N GLU A 315 -0.73 -16.27 -7.71
CA GLU A 315 0.50 -15.53 -7.95
C GLU A 315 0.42 -14.14 -7.34
N PHE A 316 1.55 -13.66 -6.83
CA PHE A 316 1.62 -12.34 -6.20
C PHE A 316 3.00 -11.72 -6.37
N MET A 317 3.03 -10.40 -6.19
CA MET A 317 4.21 -9.56 -6.23
C MET A 317 4.71 -9.25 -4.82
N ILE A 318 6.01 -9.36 -4.61
CA ILE A 318 6.75 -8.74 -3.49
C ILE A 318 7.73 -7.75 -4.09
N GLY A 319 7.36 -6.46 -4.05
CA GLY A 319 8.11 -5.45 -4.80
C GLY A 319 8.13 -5.82 -6.29
N ASP A 320 9.33 -6.05 -6.83
CA ASP A 320 9.56 -6.44 -8.23
C ASP A 320 9.67 -7.94 -8.48
N LEU A 321 9.41 -8.75 -7.45
CA LEU A 321 9.46 -10.21 -7.53
C LEU A 321 8.06 -10.77 -7.77
N LEU A 322 7.85 -11.52 -8.85
CA LEU A 322 6.66 -12.35 -9.04
C LEU A 322 6.93 -13.72 -8.43
N VAL A 323 6.11 -14.09 -7.45
CA VAL A 323 6.23 -15.34 -6.71
C VAL A 323 5.08 -16.26 -7.10
N VAL A 324 5.43 -17.49 -7.48
CA VAL A 324 4.47 -18.56 -7.76
C VAL A 324 4.55 -19.55 -6.60
N PRO A 325 3.60 -19.50 -5.66
CA PRO A 325 3.75 -20.21 -4.40
C PRO A 325 3.45 -21.71 -4.48
N GLU A 326 2.74 -22.15 -5.51
CA GLU A 326 2.32 -23.53 -5.70
C GLU A 326 3.36 -24.29 -6.54
N LYS A 327 3.92 -25.37 -5.98
CA LYS A 327 4.96 -26.17 -6.64
C LYS A 327 4.43 -27.00 -7.83
N GLU A 328 3.15 -27.38 -7.80
CA GLU A 328 2.55 -28.30 -8.76
C GLU A 328 1.67 -27.57 -9.80
N LYS A 329 2.08 -26.37 -10.22
CA LYS A 329 1.44 -25.67 -11.34
C LYS A 329 1.97 -26.19 -12.67
N SER A 330 1.06 -26.42 -13.62
CA SER A 330 1.41 -26.74 -15.01
C SER A 330 1.61 -25.49 -15.86
N GLU A 331 1.07 -24.34 -15.43
CA GLU A 331 1.12 -23.07 -16.14
C GLU A 331 1.08 -21.89 -15.17
N ILE A 332 1.75 -20.81 -15.55
CA ILE A 332 1.69 -19.50 -14.89
C ILE A 332 1.40 -18.41 -15.91
N TYR A 333 0.98 -17.24 -15.44
CA TYR A 333 0.86 -16.04 -16.25
C TYR A 333 1.90 -15.00 -15.84
N LEU A 334 2.65 -14.51 -16.83
CA LEU A 334 3.52 -13.36 -16.66
C LEU A 334 2.79 -12.12 -17.18
N PRO A 335 2.49 -11.12 -16.32
CA PRO A 335 1.79 -9.90 -16.73
C PRO A 335 2.72 -8.97 -17.53
N GLU A 336 2.27 -7.77 -17.86
CA GLU A 336 3.06 -6.78 -18.61
C GLU A 336 4.49 -6.57 -18.05
N GLY A 337 5.48 -6.51 -18.95
CA GLY A 337 6.89 -6.30 -18.61
C GLY A 337 7.81 -7.37 -19.22
N LEU A 338 9.08 -7.34 -18.79
CA LEU A 338 10.09 -8.37 -19.06
C LEU A 338 10.45 -9.07 -17.76
N TRP A 339 10.46 -10.40 -17.77
CA TRP A 339 10.59 -11.22 -16.57
C TRP A 339 11.79 -12.14 -16.66
N LEU A 340 12.77 -11.94 -15.79
CA LEU A 340 13.95 -12.77 -15.64
C LEU A 340 13.64 -13.97 -14.73
N TYR A 341 13.93 -15.17 -15.19
CA TYR A 341 14.03 -16.34 -14.33
C TYR A 341 15.46 -16.46 -13.79
N PRO A 342 15.70 -16.17 -12.51
CA PRO A 342 17.05 -15.85 -12.02
C PRO A 342 17.98 -17.06 -12.00
N TRP A 343 17.47 -18.29 -11.95
CA TRP A 343 18.35 -19.48 -11.94
C TRP A 343 19.03 -19.77 -13.28
N THR A 344 18.50 -19.28 -14.40
CA THR A 344 19.05 -19.59 -15.73
C THR A 344 19.39 -18.37 -16.55
N GLY A 345 19.01 -17.17 -16.10
CA GLY A 345 19.18 -15.95 -16.86
C GLY A 345 18.18 -15.76 -17.99
N LYS A 346 17.21 -16.67 -18.12
CA LYS A 346 16.24 -16.61 -19.21
C LYS A 346 15.22 -15.50 -18.97
N VAL A 347 15.13 -14.57 -19.91
CA VAL A 347 14.15 -13.50 -19.94
C VAL A 347 12.91 -13.92 -20.74
N TYR A 348 11.73 -13.59 -20.22
CA TYR A 348 10.44 -13.87 -20.80
C TYR A 348 9.66 -12.58 -21.03
N GLN A 349 9.02 -12.49 -22.20
CA GLN A 349 8.07 -11.42 -22.48
C GLN A 349 6.79 -11.64 -21.67
N GLY A 350 6.31 -10.57 -21.04
CA GLY A 350 5.04 -10.50 -20.35
C GLY A 350 3.81 -10.58 -21.26
N LYS A 351 2.64 -10.45 -20.65
CA LYS A 351 1.31 -10.67 -21.24
C LYS A 351 1.12 -12.09 -21.83
N ARG A 352 1.81 -13.09 -21.29
CA ARG A 352 1.85 -14.47 -21.84
C ARG A 352 1.77 -15.52 -20.75
N CYS A 353 1.13 -16.64 -21.08
CA CYS A 353 1.20 -17.84 -20.26
C CYS A 353 2.51 -18.59 -20.52
N ARG A 354 3.07 -19.19 -19.47
CA ARG A 354 4.24 -20.05 -19.55
C ARG A 354 3.90 -21.40 -18.94
N LYS A 355 4.09 -22.47 -19.72
CA LYS A 355 4.03 -23.83 -19.21
C LYS A 355 5.25 -24.10 -18.33
N LEU A 356 5.00 -24.59 -17.12
CA LEU A 356 6.05 -25.04 -16.23
C LEU A 356 6.43 -26.48 -16.61
N LYS A 357 7.72 -26.80 -16.53
CA LYS A 357 8.17 -28.19 -16.59
C LYS A 357 8.14 -28.72 -15.17
N ASN A 358 7.24 -29.66 -14.89
CA ASN A 358 7.14 -30.32 -13.58
C ASN A 358 8.52 -30.90 -13.20
N GLN A 359 8.87 -30.82 -11.89
CA GLN A 359 10.07 -31.38 -11.23
C GLN A 359 11.23 -30.41 -10.87
N SER A 360 10.97 -29.13 -10.53
CA SER A 360 11.99 -28.33 -9.84
C SER A 360 11.72 -28.26 -8.33
N GLU A 361 12.75 -28.51 -7.51
CA GLU A 361 12.69 -28.22 -6.07
C GLU A 361 12.77 -26.70 -5.77
N GLN A 362 13.10 -25.89 -6.78
CA GLN A 362 13.24 -24.44 -6.65
C GLN A 362 11.86 -23.77 -6.59
N LEU A 363 11.77 -22.72 -5.77
CA LEU A 363 10.61 -21.83 -5.77
C LEU A 363 10.50 -21.17 -7.14
N GLU A 364 9.35 -21.26 -7.78
CA GLU A 364 9.13 -20.63 -9.07
C GLU A 364 8.95 -19.10 -8.85
N LEU A 365 9.95 -18.33 -9.27
CA LEU A 365 10.05 -16.89 -9.01
C LEU A 365 10.66 -16.17 -10.21
N TYR A 366 10.23 -14.92 -10.43
CA TYR A 366 10.72 -14.06 -11.50
C TYR A 366 11.03 -12.66 -11.01
N ILE A 367 12.07 -12.05 -11.59
CA ILE A 367 12.46 -10.66 -11.35
C ILE A 367 11.99 -9.83 -12.54
N ARG A 368 11.22 -8.78 -12.30
CA ARG A 368 10.86 -7.80 -13.34
C ARG A 368 12.11 -7.02 -13.75
N LEU A 369 12.45 -6.99 -15.04
CA LEU A 369 13.58 -6.16 -15.50
C LEU A 369 13.28 -4.68 -15.26
N GLY A 370 14.34 -3.92 -14.96
CA GLY A 370 14.29 -2.58 -14.39
C GLY A 370 14.47 -2.54 -12.87
N ALA A 371 14.27 -3.67 -12.20
CA ALA A 371 14.29 -3.76 -10.75
C ALA A 371 15.65 -3.41 -10.15
N VAL A 372 15.61 -2.75 -9.00
CA VAL A 372 16.73 -2.59 -8.07
C VAL A 372 16.32 -3.28 -6.78
N LEU A 373 16.86 -4.47 -6.53
CA LEU A 373 16.60 -5.19 -5.29
C LEU A 373 17.56 -4.68 -4.22
N ILE A 374 17.03 -4.19 -3.11
CA ILE A 374 17.85 -3.75 -1.97
C ILE A 374 17.98 -4.89 -0.99
N LEU A 375 19.18 -5.44 -0.90
CA LEU A 375 19.52 -6.60 -0.09
C LEU A 375 20.41 -6.18 1.08
N ALA A 376 20.16 -6.76 2.24
CA ALA A 376 21.09 -6.71 3.38
C ALA A 376 21.77 -8.07 3.55
N GLU A 377 22.87 -8.13 4.30
CA GLU A 377 23.52 -9.41 4.60
C GLU A 377 22.57 -10.34 5.36
N ASP A 378 22.68 -11.65 5.14
CA ASP A 378 21.87 -12.62 5.88
C ASP A 378 22.36 -12.71 7.32
N THR A 379 21.46 -12.55 8.28
CA THR A 379 21.78 -12.65 9.71
C THR A 379 20.86 -13.68 10.36
N ALA A 380 21.34 -14.30 11.45
CA ALA A 380 20.56 -15.33 12.15
C ALA A 380 19.26 -14.74 12.73
N CYS A 381 19.32 -13.47 13.16
CA CYS A 381 18.18 -12.73 13.67
C CYS A 381 17.97 -11.41 12.93
N VAL A 382 16.71 -10.99 12.76
CA VAL A 382 16.37 -9.69 12.16
C VAL A 382 16.91 -8.52 13.00
N MET A 383 17.04 -8.69 14.31
CA MET A 383 17.61 -7.65 15.20
C MET A 383 19.10 -7.40 14.96
N GLU A 384 19.80 -8.37 14.40
CA GLU A 384 21.23 -8.25 14.06
C GLU A 384 21.44 -7.60 12.69
N GLN A 385 20.36 -7.31 11.95
CA GLN A 385 20.43 -6.65 10.64
C GLN A 385 20.91 -5.20 10.78
N ASN A 386 22.19 -5.00 10.47
CA ASN A 386 22.77 -3.70 10.26
C ASN A 386 22.65 -3.31 8.76
N TRP A 387 22.10 -2.13 8.47
CA TRP A 387 21.95 -1.60 7.12
C TRP A 387 23.00 -0.52 6.78
N GLU A 388 24.14 -0.55 7.48
CA GLU A 388 25.34 0.22 7.11
C GLU A 388 25.93 -0.23 5.77
N LEU A 389 25.84 -1.52 5.45
CA LEU A 389 26.14 -2.08 4.14
C LEU A 389 24.85 -2.62 3.52
N LEU A 390 24.46 -2.07 2.37
CA LEU A 390 23.37 -2.60 1.55
C LEU A 390 23.89 -2.91 0.15
N THR A 391 23.32 -3.94 -0.44
CA THR A 391 23.53 -4.27 -1.86
C THR A 391 22.33 -3.77 -2.66
N MET A 392 22.60 -2.95 -3.67
CA MET A 392 21.62 -2.61 -4.71
C MET A 392 21.87 -3.49 -5.93
N ASP A 393 21.06 -4.53 -6.06
CA ASP A 393 21.11 -5.53 -7.12
C ASP A 393 20.25 -5.08 -8.31
N TYR A 394 20.90 -4.51 -9.31
CA TYR A 394 20.27 -3.83 -10.43
C TYR A 394 20.17 -4.74 -11.66
N TYR A 395 18.93 -4.93 -12.14
CA TYR A 395 18.59 -5.69 -13.34
C TYR A 395 18.18 -4.71 -14.45
N PRO A 396 19.11 -4.18 -15.27
CA PRO A 396 18.85 -3.07 -16.18
C PRO A 396 17.81 -3.39 -17.27
N CYS A 397 17.06 -2.36 -17.67
CA CYS A 397 16.10 -2.41 -18.78
C CYS A 397 15.89 -1.03 -19.38
N LYS A 398 15.91 -0.92 -20.71
CA LYS A 398 15.76 0.37 -21.43
C LYS A 398 14.34 0.90 -21.36
N GLU A 399 13.37 -0.01 -21.31
CA GLU A 399 11.94 0.28 -21.42
C GLU A 399 11.20 0.16 -20.08
N CYS A 400 11.82 -0.47 -19.08
CA CYS A 400 11.23 -0.69 -17.76
C CYS A 400 12.06 0.08 -16.73
N LEU A 401 11.83 1.39 -16.63
CA LEU A 401 12.44 2.21 -15.59
C LEU A 401 11.65 2.10 -14.29
N GLN A 402 12.32 2.27 -13.15
CA GLN A 402 11.74 2.08 -11.81
C GLN A 402 12.07 3.25 -10.90
N ASP A 403 11.07 3.60 -10.09
CA ASP A 403 11.18 4.50 -8.96
C ASP A 403 10.92 3.73 -7.66
N GLY A 404 11.73 4.01 -6.65
CA GLY A 404 11.54 3.40 -5.35
C GLY A 404 12.20 4.20 -4.24
N PHE A 405 12.11 3.67 -3.03
CA PHE A 405 12.79 4.24 -1.88
C PHE A 405 13.15 3.14 -0.88
N LEU A 406 14.25 3.36 -0.18
CA LEU A 406 14.55 2.66 1.06
C LEU A 406 13.87 3.41 2.21
N TYR A 407 13.17 2.68 3.08
CA TYR A 407 12.55 3.21 4.29
C TYR A 407 13.33 2.77 5.53
N GLU A 408 13.59 3.67 6.46
CA GLU A 408 14.31 3.38 7.70
C GLU A 408 13.75 4.16 8.90
N ASP A 409 13.64 3.49 10.03
CA ASP A 409 13.34 4.06 11.34
C ASP A 409 14.06 3.28 12.45
N ASP A 410 13.68 3.52 13.71
CA ASP A 410 14.31 2.88 14.87
C ASP A 410 13.91 1.41 15.04
N ARG A 411 12.88 0.94 14.32
CA ARG A 411 12.26 -0.41 14.37
C ARG A 411 11.71 -0.82 15.74
N GLU A 412 11.84 0.02 16.75
CA GLU A 412 11.58 -0.30 18.16
C GLU A 412 10.32 0.41 18.66
N THR A 413 10.15 1.68 18.29
CA THR A 413 9.17 2.57 18.90
C THR A 413 8.06 2.97 17.94
N ASP A 414 7.05 3.66 18.46
CA ASP A 414 5.97 4.25 17.66
C ASP A 414 6.38 5.63 17.09
N ALA A 415 7.65 6.02 17.15
CA ALA A 415 8.11 7.34 16.72
C ALA A 415 7.88 7.58 15.21
N TYR A 416 7.84 6.52 14.39
CA TYR A 416 7.46 6.62 12.98
C TYR A 416 6.08 7.26 12.76
N LYS A 417 5.13 7.08 13.71
CA LYS A 417 3.80 7.71 13.65
C LYS A 417 3.88 9.24 13.70
N ASN A 418 4.97 9.77 14.25
CA ASN A 418 5.26 11.19 14.34
C ASN A 418 6.29 11.66 13.29
N GLY A 419 6.48 10.88 12.22
CA GLY A 419 7.42 11.20 11.15
C GLY A 419 8.89 10.97 11.50
N LYS A 420 9.19 10.21 12.56
CA LYS A 420 10.57 9.90 12.95
C LYS A 420 11.15 8.73 12.16
N TYR A 421 11.32 8.95 10.87
CA TYR A 421 11.88 8.01 9.91
C TYR A 421 12.60 8.78 8.80
N ARG A 422 13.36 8.06 7.97
CA ARG A 422 13.92 8.60 6.73
C ARG A 422 13.57 7.75 5.51
N LYS A 423 13.52 8.39 4.36
CA LYS A 423 13.44 7.74 3.05
C LYS A 423 14.63 8.13 2.19
N THR A 424 15.21 7.17 1.50
CA THR A 424 16.24 7.42 0.48
C THR A 424 15.69 6.95 -0.86
N TYR A 425 15.32 7.90 -1.71
CA TYR A 425 14.72 7.61 -3.02
C TYR A 425 15.77 7.14 -4.02
N TYR A 426 15.39 6.26 -4.94
CA TYR A 426 16.19 5.87 -6.08
C TYR A 426 15.36 5.81 -7.36
N HIS A 427 16.03 6.06 -8.48
CA HIS A 427 15.43 6.04 -9.82
C HIS A 427 16.40 5.38 -10.82
N THR A 428 15.87 4.57 -11.73
CA THR A 428 16.64 4.02 -12.84
C THR A 428 16.35 4.74 -14.15
N SER A 429 17.38 4.98 -14.96
CA SER A 429 17.29 5.71 -16.23
C SER A 429 18.08 5.02 -17.34
N TYR A 430 17.83 5.41 -18.59
CA TYR A 430 18.63 4.99 -19.73
C TYR A 430 18.96 6.18 -20.64
N ASP A 431 20.25 6.42 -20.88
CA ASP A 431 20.74 7.39 -21.86
C ASP A 431 21.11 6.67 -23.16
N GLY A 432 20.31 6.86 -24.20
CA GLY A 432 20.54 6.26 -25.52
C GLY A 432 21.76 6.79 -26.27
N ASN A 433 22.22 8.02 -25.98
CA ASN A 433 23.39 8.61 -26.64
C ASN A 433 24.68 7.99 -26.10
N GLN A 434 24.74 7.79 -24.79
CA GLN A 434 25.88 7.17 -24.11
C GLN A 434 25.77 5.64 -24.05
N LYS A 435 24.60 5.07 -24.37
CA LYS A 435 24.23 3.68 -24.08
C LYS A 435 24.47 3.34 -22.60
N ALA A 436 23.98 4.20 -21.71
CA ALA A 436 24.22 4.09 -20.27
C ALA A 436 22.94 3.79 -19.50
N TYR A 437 22.99 2.81 -18.60
CA TYR A 437 21.95 2.62 -17.59
C TYR A 437 22.34 3.37 -16.32
N GLY A 438 21.48 4.29 -15.89
CA GLY A 438 21.70 5.10 -14.71
C GLY A 438 20.95 4.53 -13.51
N LEU A 439 21.59 4.57 -12.34
CA LEU A 439 20.99 4.40 -11.03
C LEU A 439 21.27 5.67 -10.22
N SER A 440 20.22 6.46 -10.00
CA SER A 440 20.28 7.66 -9.16
C SER A 440 19.77 7.34 -7.78
N ILE A 441 20.52 7.74 -6.75
CA ILE A 441 20.17 7.57 -5.34
C ILE A 441 20.20 8.96 -4.72
N SER A 442 19.06 9.40 -4.21
CA SER A 442 18.90 10.76 -3.68
C SER A 442 19.53 10.88 -2.29
N ASN A 443 19.68 12.11 -1.81
CA ASN A 443 19.89 12.33 -0.37
C ASN A 443 18.72 11.72 0.43
N ALA A 444 18.98 11.35 1.68
CA ALA A 444 17.94 10.92 2.58
C ALA A 444 17.06 12.10 3.00
N GLU A 445 15.76 11.85 3.11
CA GLU A 445 14.75 12.81 3.53
C GLU A 445 14.04 12.32 4.80
N GLY A 446 13.79 13.22 5.75
CA GLY A 446 13.11 12.90 7.02
C GLY A 446 13.99 13.12 8.25
N ASP A 447 13.38 12.95 9.42
CA ASP A 447 14.05 13.10 10.71
C ASP A 447 14.15 11.74 11.38
N PHE A 448 15.34 11.14 11.35
CA PHE A 448 15.58 9.81 11.90
C PHE A 448 16.69 9.87 12.94
N ALA A 449 16.39 9.42 14.15
CA ALA A 449 17.34 9.31 15.25
C ALA A 449 17.31 7.89 15.82
N GLY A 450 18.43 7.45 16.40
CA GLY A 450 18.57 6.11 16.99
C GLY A 450 19.82 5.40 16.50
N ARG A 451 19.99 4.15 16.91
CA ARG A 451 21.21 3.37 16.64
C ARG A 451 21.48 3.11 15.15
N PHE A 452 20.44 3.12 14.30
CA PHE A 452 20.60 2.94 12.85
C PHE A 452 20.66 4.27 12.07
N ALA A 453 20.61 5.43 12.75
CA ALA A 453 20.61 6.75 12.13
C ALA A 453 22.03 7.23 11.73
N GLY A 454 22.75 6.40 10.95
CA GLY A 454 24.05 6.76 10.39
C GLY A 454 23.97 7.93 9.40
N LYS A 455 25.07 8.67 9.20
CA LYS A 455 25.16 9.77 8.22
C LYS A 455 25.66 9.34 6.84
N ARG A 456 26.20 8.13 6.75
CA ARG A 456 26.82 7.54 5.56
C ARG A 456 26.37 6.09 5.47
N ARG A 457 26.38 5.54 4.25
CA ARG A 457 26.10 4.14 3.98
C ARG A 457 27.11 3.61 2.98
N ILE A 458 27.59 2.39 3.18
CA ILE A 458 28.30 1.64 2.15
C ILE A 458 27.26 0.96 1.27
N LEU A 459 27.33 1.23 -0.04
CA LEU A 459 26.52 0.59 -1.05
C LEU A 459 27.41 -0.30 -1.90
N ARG A 460 27.08 -1.58 -1.95
CA ARG A 460 27.55 -2.44 -3.02
C ARG A 460 26.53 -2.38 -4.15
N ILE A 461 26.95 -1.99 -5.33
CA ILE A 461 26.09 -1.87 -6.50
C ILE A 461 26.50 -2.97 -7.47
N ARG A 462 25.53 -3.80 -7.84
CA ARG A 462 25.70 -4.95 -8.73
C ARG A 462 24.82 -4.72 -9.95
N CYS A 463 25.41 -4.59 -11.13
CA CYS A 463 24.68 -4.49 -12.39
C CYS A 463 24.78 -5.81 -13.16
N HIS A 464 23.65 -6.44 -13.40
CA HIS A 464 23.55 -7.69 -14.16
C HIS A 464 23.70 -7.45 -15.66
N GLU A 465 24.68 -8.10 -16.31
CA GLU A 465 24.98 -8.00 -17.75
C GLU A 465 24.03 -8.89 -18.57
N LEU A 466 22.77 -8.45 -18.65
CA LEU A 466 21.67 -9.19 -19.29
C LEU A 466 21.57 -8.92 -20.79
N LEU A 467 20.86 -9.81 -21.49
CA LEU A 467 20.50 -9.64 -22.91
C LEU A 467 21.69 -9.41 -23.87
N GLY A 468 22.89 -9.84 -23.48
CA GLY A 468 24.11 -9.70 -24.28
C GLY A 468 24.78 -8.33 -24.18
N GLU A 469 24.29 -7.44 -23.31
CA GLU A 469 24.90 -6.14 -23.05
C GLU A 469 25.94 -6.27 -21.94
N ARG A 470 27.14 -5.70 -22.17
CA ARG A 470 28.26 -5.75 -21.23
C ARG A 470 28.70 -4.35 -20.82
N VAL A 471 29.07 -4.20 -19.55
CA VAL A 471 29.50 -2.92 -18.98
C VAL A 471 30.93 -2.61 -19.45
N LYS A 472 31.09 -1.55 -20.22
CA LYS A 472 32.41 -1.07 -20.65
C LYS A 472 33.08 -0.22 -19.58
N GLN A 473 32.31 0.63 -18.91
CA GLN A 473 32.80 1.53 -17.86
C GLN A 473 31.66 1.88 -16.89
N VAL A 474 32.04 2.20 -15.66
CA VAL A 474 31.13 2.74 -14.64
C VAL A 474 31.54 4.17 -14.33
N LEU A 475 30.58 5.09 -14.31
CA LEU A 475 30.77 6.47 -13.88
C LEU A 475 30.01 6.69 -12.57
N ILE A 476 30.64 7.31 -11.58
CA ILE A 476 29.95 7.82 -10.39
C ILE A 476 30.04 9.34 -10.40
N ASN A 477 28.89 10.00 -10.42
CA ASN A 477 28.78 11.45 -10.56
C ASN A 477 29.62 11.97 -11.74
N GLY A 478 29.58 11.26 -12.87
CA GLY A 478 30.34 11.56 -14.10
C GLY A 478 31.82 11.20 -14.07
N ARG A 479 32.36 10.68 -12.95
CA ARG A 479 33.78 10.28 -12.83
C ARG A 479 33.94 8.79 -13.00
N LYS A 480 34.89 8.36 -13.84
CA LYS A 480 35.17 6.95 -14.07
C LYS A 480 35.61 6.24 -12.79
N GLN A 481 35.04 5.07 -12.54
CA GLN A 481 35.38 4.21 -11.42
C GLN A 481 35.82 2.82 -11.87
N THR A 482 36.61 2.16 -11.01
CA THR A 482 36.94 0.75 -11.15
C THR A 482 35.77 -0.10 -10.67
N PHE A 483 35.48 -1.17 -11.39
CA PHE A 483 34.50 -2.18 -11.00
C PHE A 483 35.11 -3.56 -11.23
N GLU A 484 34.63 -4.55 -10.51
CA GLU A 484 34.97 -5.95 -10.70
C GLU A 484 33.94 -6.59 -11.64
N ARG A 485 34.40 -7.31 -12.66
CA ARG A 485 33.53 -8.16 -13.46
C ARG A 485 33.60 -9.57 -12.90
N ILE A 486 32.47 -10.06 -12.41
CA ILE A 486 32.34 -11.37 -11.80
C ILE A 486 31.57 -12.26 -12.77
N LEU A 487 32.19 -13.37 -13.18
CA LEU A 487 31.60 -14.29 -14.15
C LEU A 487 30.43 -15.06 -13.53
N LYS A 488 29.41 -15.32 -14.35
CA LYS A 488 28.24 -16.10 -13.96
C LYS A 488 28.64 -17.49 -13.47
N SER A 489 27.97 -17.95 -12.41
CA SER A 489 28.16 -19.29 -11.86
C SER A 489 26.80 -19.88 -11.51
N LYS A 490 26.56 -21.12 -11.93
CA LYS A 490 25.30 -21.83 -11.63
C LYS A 490 25.17 -22.19 -10.16
N GLU A 491 26.29 -22.27 -9.47
CA GLU A 491 26.42 -22.57 -8.04
C GLU A 491 26.20 -21.31 -7.18
N ALA A 492 26.20 -20.14 -7.81
CA ALA A 492 25.98 -18.87 -7.14
C ALA A 492 24.55 -18.73 -6.61
N LYS A 493 24.42 -17.83 -5.64
CA LYS A 493 23.15 -17.53 -4.97
C LYS A 493 22.35 -16.52 -5.79
N VAL A 494 21.07 -16.79 -6.00
CA VAL A 494 20.17 -15.92 -6.78
C VAL A 494 20.10 -14.52 -6.20
N PHE A 495 20.04 -14.39 -4.88
CA PHE A 495 20.01 -13.10 -4.20
C PHE A 495 21.29 -12.90 -3.40
N GLY A 496 22.46 -13.17 -3.96
CA GLY A 496 23.73 -12.93 -3.27
C GLY A 496 23.91 -11.46 -2.93
N THR A 497 24.41 -11.13 -1.73
CA THR A 497 24.79 -9.74 -1.44
C THR A 497 26.09 -9.33 -2.11
N ALA A 498 26.89 -10.27 -2.63
CA ALA A 498 28.12 -10.02 -3.37
C ALA A 498 28.44 -11.23 -4.25
N GLY A 499 29.40 -11.09 -5.16
CA GLY A 499 29.94 -12.22 -5.90
C GLY A 499 29.16 -12.54 -7.18
N ALA A 500 29.32 -13.77 -7.67
CA ALA A 500 28.69 -14.23 -8.91
C ALA A 500 27.16 -14.31 -8.79
N ALA A 501 26.49 -14.38 -9.93
CA ALA A 501 25.06 -14.67 -10.03
C ALA A 501 24.81 -15.82 -11.04
N PRO A 502 23.70 -16.57 -10.90
CA PRO A 502 23.36 -17.65 -11.83
C PRO A 502 22.78 -17.16 -13.16
N ASP A 503 22.22 -15.94 -13.21
CA ASP A 503 21.56 -15.40 -14.39
C ASP A 503 22.51 -14.78 -15.42
N SER A 504 23.56 -14.08 -14.99
CA SER A 504 24.46 -13.32 -15.86
C SER A 504 25.79 -13.00 -15.19
N ASP A 505 26.72 -12.47 -15.98
CA ASP A 505 27.93 -11.85 -15.43
C ASP A 505 27.52 -10.55 -14.72
N VAL A 506 28.24 -10.17 -13.66
CA VAL A 506 27.89 -9.02 -12.83
C VAL A 506 29.03 -8.01 -12.84
N ALA A 507 28.72 -6.75 -13.10
CA ALA A 507 29.60 -5.63 -12.81
C ALA A 507 29.34 -5.14 -11.38
N GLU A 508 30.29 -5.35 -10.48
CA GLU A 508 30.17 -5.05 -9.06
C GLU A 508 31.14 -3.92 -8.66
N LEU A 509 30.65 -2.99 -7.84
CA LEU A 509 31.46 -1.97 -7.20
C LEU A 509 30.94 -1.66 -5.80
N VAL A 510 31.82 -1.10 -4.96
CA VAL A 510 31.46 -0.63 -3.62
C VAL A 510 31.74 0.87 -3.55
N VAL A 511 30.76 1.61 -3.05
CA VAL A 511 30.82 3.07 -2.94
C VAL A 511 30.20 3.51 -1.64
N GLU A 512 30.77 4.56 -1.05
CA GLU A 512 30.17 5.22 0.10
C GLU A 512 29.19 6.30 -0.35
N HIS A 513 27.97 6.24 0.15
CA HIS A 513 26.90 7.21 -0.08
C HIS A 513 26.78 8.14 1.14
N PRO A 514 27.18 9.42 1.04
CA PRO A 514 26.82 10.42 2.03
C PRO A 514 25.31 10.66 1.96
N LEU A 515 24.58 10.43 3.05
CA LEU A 515 23.12 10.52 3.02
C LEU A 515 22.60 11.97 2.90
N SER A 516 23.49 12.96 2.90
CA SER A 516 23.18 14.36 2.61
C SER A 516 23.28 14.72 1.12
N GLU A 517 23.76 13.81 0.28
CA GLU A 517 24.06 14.08 -1.13
C GLU A 517 23.45 13.02 -2.04
N CYS A 518 23.29 13.37 -3.32
CA CYS A 518 22.89 12.42 -4.33
C CYS A 518 24.10 11.64 -4.86
N LEU A 519 23.89 10.37 -5.19
CA LEU A 519 24.83 9.50 -5.86
C LEU A 519 24.22 9.04 -7.18
N HIS A 520 24.88 9.37 -8.30
CA HIS A 520 24.49 8.92 -9.63
C HIS A 520 25.51 7.92 -10.15
N VAL A 521 25.05 6.75 -10.58
CA VAL A 521 25.90 5.66 -11.07
C VAL A 521 25.46 5.27 -12.47
N ASP A 522 26.32 5.48 -13.45
CA ASP A 522 26.07 5.12 -14.85
C ASP A 522 26.88 3.90 -15.27
N PHE A 523 26.19 2.86 -15.72
CA PHE A 523 26.76 1.68 -16.35
C PHE A 523 26.71 1.85 -17.87
N VAL A 524 27.83 2.27 -18.45
CA VAL A 524 27.96 2.49 -19.90
C VAL A 524 28.26 1.15 -20.58
N MET A 525 27.43 0.79 -21.54
CA MET A 525 27.51 -0.47 -22.26
C MET A 525 28.40 -0.40 -23.51
N GLU A 526 28.79 -1.56 -24.04
CA GLU A 526 29.57 -1.70 -25.29
C GLU A 526 28.85 -1.21 -26.58
#